data_AF-A0A2S9GB21-F1
#
_entry.id   AF-A0A2S9GB21-F1
#
_cell.length_a   1.000
_cell.length_b   1.000
_cell.length_c   1.000
_cell.angle_alpha   90.00
_cell.angle_beta   90.00
_cell.angle_gamma   90.00
#
_symmetry.space_group_name_H-M   'P 1'
#
loop_
_entity.id
_entity.type
_entity.pdbx_description
1 polymer ?
#
loop_
_entity_poly.entity_id
_entity_poly.type
_entity_poly.pdbx_seq_one_letter_code
_entity_poly.pdbx_strand_id
1 'polypeptide(L)'
;TDGDGEAILAAYHHWGTDALNRLRGMFAFALWDTVTQELFCARDPFGIKPLYLATGPGGTALGSEKKCLLALAGELSVDLGIDER
;
A
#
# COMPACT_ATOMS: atom_id res chain seq x y z
N THR A 1 -15.78 15.64 8.55
CA THR A 1 -15.15 14.48 7.92
C THR A 1 -15.10 13.45 9.02
N ASP A 2 -15.65 12.25 8.78
CA ASP A 2 -16.00 11.28 9.83
C ASP A 2 -15.51 9.86 9.49
N GLY A 3 -14.43 9.76 8.70
CA GLY A 3 -13.92 8.47 8.20
C GLY A 3 -12.67 7.98 8.92
N ASP A 4 -12.49 6.65 9.00
CA ASP A 4 -11.34 5.99 9.64
C ASP A 4 -9.96 6.40 9.07
N GLY A 5 -9.93 6.95 7.84
CA GLY A 5 -8.71 7.42 7.19
C GLY A 5 -8.07 8.66 7.82
N GLU A 6 -8.85 9.50 8.51
CA GLU A 6 -8.33 10.72 9.14
C GLU A 6 -7.39 10.39 10.32
N ALA A 7 -7.71 9.34 11.06
CA ALA A 7 -6.87 8.87 12.16
C ALA A 7 -5.49 8.40 11.66
N ILE A 8 -5.45 7.73 10.51
CA ILE A 8 -4.20 7.27 9.88
C ILE A 8 -3.36 8.47 9.44
N LEU A 9 -3.97 9.43 8.74
CA LEU A 9 -3.26 10.60 8.24
C LEU A 9 -2.73 11.47 9.39
N ALA A 10 -3.55 11.71 10.42
CA ALA A 10 -3.15 12.46 11.60
C ALA A 10 -2.02 11.75 12.37
N ALA A 11 -2.11 10.43 12.52
CA ALA A 11 -1.07 9.64 13.19
C ALA A 11 0.25 9.68 12.41
N TYR A 12 0.21 9.53 11.09
CA TYR A 12 1.40 9.61 10.24
C TYR A 12 2.00 11.02 10.24
N HIS A 13 1.19 12.07 10.22
CA HIS A 13 1.69 13.44 10.30
C HIS A 13 2.41 13.72 11.62
N HIS A 14 1.93 13.16 12.74
CA HIS A 14 2.50 13.43 14.05
C HIS A 14 3.67 12.50 14.43
N TRP A 15 3.66 11.25 13.97
CA TRP A 15 4.64 10.21 14.36
C TRP A 15 5.38 9.56 13.19
N GLY A 16 5.10 9.94 11.94
CA GLY A 16 5.67 9.27 10.77
C GLY A 16 5.35 7.78 10.74
N THR A 17 6.35 6.97 10.38
CA THR A 17 6.22 5.50 10.33
C THR A 17 6.00 4.85 11.71
N ASP A 18 6.39 5.51 12.80
CA ASP A 18 6.14 5.01 14.16
C ASP A 18 4.65 4.95 14.52
N ALA A 19 3.81 5.62 13.73
CA ALA A 19 2.35 5.49 13.81
C ALA A 19 1.87 4.04 13.72
N LEU A 20 2.58 3.17 12.97
CA LEU A 20 2.21 1.76 12.81
C LEU A 20 2.19 0.99 14.13
N ASN A 21 3.00 1.39 15.11
CA ASN A 21 3.03 0.77 16.44
C ASN A 21 1.87 1.25 17.35
N ARG A 22 1.13 2.29 16.93
CA ARG A 22 0.06 2.94 17.70
C ARG A 22 -1.32 2.66 17.13
N LEU A 23 -1.42 2.46 15.81
CA LEU A 23 -2.67 2.11 15.15
C LEU A 23 -3.18 0.77 15.69
N ARG A 24 -4.46 0.73 16.07
CA ARG A 24 -5.15 -0.47 16.53
C ARG A 24 -6.30 -0.79 15.59
N GLY A 25 -6.34 -2.02 15.10
CA GLY A 25 -7.40 -2.50 14.20
C GLY A 25 -6.83 -3.15 12.94
N MET A 26 -7.70 -3.34 11.96
CA MET A 26 -7.39 -3.94 10.67
C MET A 26 -7.31 -2.83 9.62
N PHE A 27 -6.19 -2.68 8.94
CA PHE A 27 -5.97 -1.60 8.00
C PHE A 27 -5.04 -2.02 6.85
N ALA A 28 -5.26 -1.41 5.70
CA ALA A 28 -4.35 -1.41 4.57
C ALA A 28 -4.48 -0.04 3.93
N PHE A 29 -3.39 0.69 3.81
CA PHE A 29 -3.39 2.04 3.24
C PHE A 29 -2.12 2.32 2.46
N ALA A 30 -2.20 3.35 1.62
CA ALA A 30 -1.07 3.91 0.91
C ALA A 30 -1.09 5.44 1.04
N LEU A 31 0.06 6.02 1.36
CA LEU A 31 0.29 7.45 1.46
C LEU A 31 1.33 7.83 0.41
N TRP A 32 1.01 8.83 -0.39
CA TRP A 32 1.95 9.44 -1.33
C TRP A 32 2.42 10.77 -0.75
N ASP A 33 3.71 10.84 -0.41
CA ASP A 33 4.33 12.10 -0.02
C ASP A 33 4.71 12.88 -1.30
N THR A 34 4.01 13.98 -1.56
CA THR A 34 4.25 14.82 -2.75
C THR A 34 5.56 15.60 -2.71
N VAL A 35 6.16 15.77 -1.52
CA VAL A 35 7.40 16.52 -1.32
C VAL A 35 8.60 15.60 -1.54
N THR A 36 8.61 14.43 -0.89
CA THR A 36 9.69 13.45 -1.05
C THR A 36 9.52 12.54 -2.27
N GLN A 37 8.32 12.54 -2.87
CA GLN A 37 7.94 11.63 -3.97
C GLN A 37 8.04 10.16 -3.56
N GLU A 38 7.62 9.85 -2.33
CA GLU A 38 7.66 8.51 -1.75
C GLU A 38 6.27 7.92 -1.58
N LEU A 39 6.13 6.66 -1.98
CA LEU A 39 4.94 5.85 -1.74
C LEU A 39 5.15 5.00 -0.49
N PHE A 40 4.45 5.34 0.58
CA PHE A 40 4.44 4.57 1.81
C PHE A 40 3.19 3.70 1.89
N CYS A 41 3.38 2.38 1.91
CA CYS A 41 2.31 1.39 2.00
C CYS A 41 2.44 0.61 3.31
N ALA A 42 1.33 0.41 4.02
CA ALA A 42 1.31 -0.37 5.25
C ALA A 42 0.06 -1.24 5.37
N ARG A 43 0.22 -2.34 6.10
CA ARG A 43 -0.85 -3.27 6.49
C ARG A 43 -0.86 -3.45 7.99
N ASP A 44 -1.99 -3.90 8.52
CA ASP A 44 -2.07 -4.35 9.90
C ASP A 44 -1.12 -5.53 10.16
N PRO A 45 -0.68 -5.75 11.42
CA PRO A 45 0.36 -6.73 11.76
C PRO A 45 0.05 -8.17 11.34
N PHE A 46 -1.23 -8.52 11.24
CA PHE A 46 -1.67 -9.86 10.86
C PHE A 46 -2.05 -9.96 9.38
N GLY A 47 -1.97 -8.85 8.63
CA GLY A 47 -2.35 -8.78 7.23
C GLY A 47 -3.83 -9.10 7.00
N ILE A 48 -4.71 -8.72 7.92
CA ILE A 48 -6.15 -9.01 7.83
C ILE A 48 -6.76 -8.26 6.65
N LYS A 49 -6.39 -6.98 6.45
CA LYS A 49 -6.75 -6.27 5.21
C LYS A 49 -5.71 -6.57 4.12
N PRO A 50 -6.16 -7.01 2.93
CA PRO A 50 -5.27 -7.31 1.82
C PRO A 50 -4.73 -6.02 1.19
N LEU A 51 -3.45 -6.05 0.83
CA LEU A 51 -2.79 -5.04 0.00
C LEU A 51 -1.77 -5.77 -0.87
N TYR A 52 -1.93 -5.66 -2.17
CA TYR A 52 -1.03 -6.19 -3.17
C TYR A 52 -0.28 -5.02 -3.82
N LEU A 53 1.00 -5.26 -4.14
CA LEU A 53 1.89 -4.30 -4.79
C LEU A 53 2.61 -5.00 -5.94
N ALA A 54 2.71 -4.34 -7.09
CA ALA A 54 3.57 -4.75 -8.19
C ALA A 54 4.36 -3.53 -8.70
N THR A 55 5.65 -3.74 -8.95
CA THR A 55 6.54 -2.72 -9.51
C THR A 55 7.28 -3.30 -10.69
N GLY A 56 7.26 -2.57 -11.81
CA GLY A 56 8.01 -2.89 -13.00
C GLY A 56 8.46 -1.63 -13.73
N PRO A 57 9.06 -1.75 -14.93
CA PRO A 57 9.51 -0.60 -15.72
C PRO A 57 8.42 0.43 -16.03
N GLY A 58 7.15 0.01 -16.11
CA GLY A 58 6.01 0.90 -16.34
C GLY A 58 5.50 1.63 -15.10
N GLY A 59 6.09 1.38 -13.92
CA GLY A 59 5.76 2.03 -12.66
C GLY A 59 5.31 1.05 -11.58
N THR A 60 4.58 1.57 -10.60
CA THR A 60 4.10 0.84 -9.42
C THR A 60 2.59 0.91 -9.34
N ALA A 61 1.95 -0.24 -9.14
CA ALA A 61 0.52 -0.33 -8.87
C ALA A 61 0.25 -1.06 -7.55
N LEU A 62 -0.80 -0.63 -6.87
CA LEU A 62 -1.29 -1.25 -5.65
C LEU A 62 -2.80 -1.45 -5.70
N GLY A 63 -3.30 -2.40 -4.91
CA GLY A 63 -4.72 -2.68 -4.82
C GLY A 63 -5.04 -3.67 -3.72
N SER A 64 -6.30 -3.69 -3.28
CA SER A 64 -6.78 -4.63 -2.26
C SER A 64 -6.98 -6.05 -2.79
N GLU A 65 -6.94 -6.25 -4.12
CA GLU A 65 -7.14 -7.55 -4.76
C GLU A 65 -6.10 -7.80 -5.85
N LYS A 66 -5.58 -9.04 -5.93
CA LYS A 66 -4.59 -9.45 -6.94
C LYS A 66 -5.06 -9.17 -8.36
N LYS A 67 -6.36 -9.37 -8.65
CA LYS A 67 -6.94 -9.18 -9.99
C LYS A 67 -6.74 -7.76 -10.54
N CYS A 68 -6.71 -6.74 -9.68
CA CYS A 68 -6.50 -5.36 -10.09
C CYS A 68 -5.10 -5.15 -10.65
N LEU A 69 -4.09 -5.78 -10.05
CA LEU A 69 -2.71 -5.69 -10.52
C LEU A 69 -2.51 -6.52 -11.80
N LEU A 70 -3.14 -7.70 -11.89
CA LEU A 70 -3.10 -8.51 -13.10
C LEU A 70 -3.67 -7.78 -14.32
N ALA A 71 -4.72 -6.96 -14.13
CA ALA A 71 -5.27 -6.13 -15.18
C ALA A 71 -4.28 -5.06 -15.68
N LEU A 72 -3.34 -4.61 -14.83
CA LEU A 72 -2.31 -3.62 -15.16
C LEU A 72 -0.96 -4.23 -15.51
N ALA A 73 -0.81 -5.56 -15.48
CA ALA A 73 0.50 -6.22 -15.59
C ALA A 73 1.23 -5.88 -16.90
N GLY A 74 0.49 -5.76 -18.01
CA GLY A 74 1.04 -5.36 -19.30
C GLY A 74 1.57 -3.92 -19.29
N GLU A 75 0.83 -2.98 -18.69
CA GLU A 75 1.24 -1.58 -18.57
C GLU A 75 2.46 -1.43 -17.66
N LEU A 76 2.52 -2.20 -16.57
CA LEU A 76 3.63 -2.19 -15.63
C LEU A 76 4.88 -2.92 -16.15
N SER A 77 4.74 -3.71 -17.23
CA SER A 77 5.79 -4.61 -17.74
C SER A 77 6.30 -5.59 -16.68
N VAL A 78 5.36 -6.17 -15.91
CA VAL A 78 5.65 -7.14 -14.85
C VAL A 78 5.55 -8.56 -15.40
N ASP A 79 6.54 -9.41 -15.09
CA ASP A 79 6.50 -10.83 -15.44
C ASP A 79 5.43 -11.55 -14.63
N LEU A 80 4.60 -12.34 -15.32
CA LEU A 80 3.53 -13.14 -14.72
C LEU A 80 3.93 -14.62 -14.57
N GLY A 81 5.16 -14.97 -14.93
CA GLY A 81 5.76 -16.26 -14.62
C GLY A 81 5.70 -16.56 -13.12
N ILE A 82 5.58 -17.85 -12.80
CA ILE A 82 5.72 -18.31 -11.41
C ILE A 82 7.21 -18.29 -11.09
N ASP A 83 7.58 -17.63 -10.00
CA ASP A 83 8.93 -17.79 -9.44
C ASP A 83 9.00 -19.19 -8.82
N GLU A 84 9.77 -20.08 -9.45
CA GLU A 84 9.95 -21.48 -9.02
C GLU A 84 11.07 -21.64 -7.97
N ARG A 85 11.63 -20.55 -7.46
CA ARG A 85 12.70 -20.56 -6.45
C ARG A 85 12.22 -20.93 -5.05
#